data_AF-A0A1R4IFB0-F1
#
_entry.id   AF-A0A1R4IFB0-F1
#
_cell.length_a   1.000
_cell.length_b   1.000
_cell.length_c   1.000
_cell.angle_alpha   90.00
_cell.angle_beta   90.00
_cell.angle_gamma   90.00
#
_symmetry.space_group_name_H-M   'P 1'
#
loop_
_entity.id
_entity.type
_entity.pdbx_description
1 polymer ?
#
loop_
_entity_poly.entity_id
_entity_poly.type
_entity_poly.pdbx_seq_one_letter_code
_entity_poly.pdbx_strand_id
1 'polypeptide(L)'
;MGNKYFRPRRSFDFSPHPYDLGILTGLKQGFEDNHFLSKLWSLPRQEYDAYYRRHLDYFLETSLGNAQEFFRYVWLIVRNRIKHYEDQDPHVSTHGKYMHRTERLRLFQHYLRSIDQWNTDKTKDEIIAAKEEEIKILNEQLTAIKQQLKAARKLETEDYINIPDGYRNTVLDLHLQLQEIKLPNGKELMLSQTQSVWMKMICKYFREGDKEINFETIRRYFPGDKREPGDKHSPIPVKSKLFKVSPVKKRR
;
A
#
# COMPACT_ATOMS: atom_id res chain seq x y z
N MET A 1 10.66 44.54 3.14
CA MET A 1 10.80 43.33 3.98
C MET A 1 12.00 42.55 3.49
N GLY A 2 12.84 42.04 4.40
CA GLY A 2 14.06 41.31 4.02
C GLY A 2 13.75 39.98 3.32
N ASN A 3 14.74 39.43 2.62
CA ASN A 3 14.65 38.11 2.03
C ASN A 3 14.29 37.05 3.08
N LYS A 4 13.12 36.41 2.91
CA LYS A 4 12.67 35.31 3.77
C LYS A 4 12.74 33.94 3.10
N TYR A 5 12.67 33.87 1.77
CA TYR A 5 12.47 32.61 1.05
C TYR A 5 13.78 31.91 0.69
N PHE A 6 14.84 32.64 0.36
CA PHE A 6 16.03 32.01 -0.20
C PHE A 6 17.26 32.25 0.65
N ARG A 7 18.07 31.22 0.87
CA ARG A 7 19.36 31.39 1.54
C ARG A 7 20.29 32.39 0.82
N PRO A 8 20.67 33.52 1.45
CA PRO A 8 21.63 34.45 0.88
C PRO A 8 23.06 33.98 1.13
N ARG A 9 23.96 34.30 0.21
CA ARG A 9 25.41 34.26 0.43
C ARG A 9 25.80 35.33 1.44
N ARG A 10 26.71 34.98 2.35
CA ARG A 10 27.33 35.93 3.28
C ARG A 10 28.25 36.89 2.53
N SER A 11 28.16 38.19 2.84
CA SER A 11 29.05 39.19 2.24
C SER A 11 30.51 38.87 2.53
N PHE A 12 31.35 38.99 1.50
CA PHE A 12 32.78 38.69 1.51
C PHE A 12 33.14 37.23 1.85
N ASP A 13 32.21 36.30 1.67
CA ASP A 13 32.49 34.87 1.77
C ASP A 13 33.12 34.36 0.47
N PHE A 14 34.40 34.00 0.49
CA PHE A 14 35.14 33.52 -0.69
C PHE A 14 34.89 32.04 -1.02
N SER A 15 34.20 31.30 -0.16
CA SER A 15 33.84 29.89 -0.40
C SER A 15 32.36 29.63 -0.10
N PRO A 16 31.43 30.34 -0.76
CA PRO A 16 30.02 30.17 -0.50
C PRO A 16 29.54 28.80 -0.99
N HIS A 17 28.48 28.28 -0.38
CA HIS A 17 27.82 27.10 -0.92
C HIS A 17 27.35 27.38 -2.36
N PRO A 18 27.49 26.43 -3.32
CA PRO A 18 27.16 26.67 -4.74
C PRO A 18 25.74 27.20 -5.00
N TYR A 19 24.81 26.89 -4.10
CA TYR A 19 23.40 27.24 -4.18
C TYR A 19 23.02 28.54 -3.46
N ASP A 20 23.89 29.11 -2.62
CA ASP A 20 23.56 30.34 -1.90
C ASP A 20 23.46 31.53 -2.88
N LEU A 21 22.47 32.41 -2.65
CA LEU A 21 22.12 33.48 -3.60
C LEU A 21 22.86 34.79 -3.33
N GLY A 22 23.24 35.49 -4.40
CA GLY A 22 23.83 36.82 -4.34
C GLY A 22 25.22 36.89 -4.95
N ILE A 23 25.86 38.04 -4.80
CA ILE A 23 27.22 38.32 -5.29
C ILE A 23 28.20 38.45 -4.10
N LEU A 24 29.44 38.88 -4.36
CA LEU A 24 30.45 39.01 -3.29
C LEU A 24 30.00 39.95 -2.17
N THR A 25 29.23 40.98 -2.49
CA THR A 25 28.67 41.92 -1.50
C THR A 25 27.38 41.41 -0.83
N GLY A 26 26.99 40.15 -1.05
CA GLY A 26 25.75 39.55 -0.55
C GLY A 26 24.59 39.63 -1.55
N LEU A 27 23.38 39.33 -1.05
CA LEU A 27 22.14 39.38 -1.83
C LEU A 27 21.46 40.74 -1.67
N LYS A 28 21.20 41.42 -2.78
CA LYS A 28 20.48 42.69 -2.79
C LYS A 28 18.99 42.46 -2.55
N GLN A 29 18.41 43.25 -1.65
CA GLN A 29 16.98 43.21 -1.34
C GLN A 29 16.15 43.50 -2.61
N GLY A 30 15.11 42.70 -2.83
CA GLY A 30 14.21 42.80 -3.99
C GLY A 30 14.69 42.08 -5.25
N PHE A 31 15.90 41.48 -5.23
CA PHE A 31 16.45 40.73 -6.36
C PHE A 31 16.53 39.23 -6.11
N GLU A 32 15.95 38.74 -5.01
CA GLU A 32 16.06 37.37 -4.56
C GLU A 32 15.52 36.37 -5.58
N ASP A 33 14.31 36.62 -6.10
CA ASP A 33 13.69 35.81 -7.15
C ASP A 33 14.54 35.78 -8.43
N ASN A 34 15.11 36.93 -8.80
CA ASN A 34 15.97 37.04 -9.98
C ASN A 34 17.23 36.19 -9.80
N HIS A 35 17.86 36.24 -8.62
CA HIS A 35 19.02 35.44 -8.31
C HIS A 35 18.69 33.94 -8.30
N PHE A 36 17.57 33.56 -7.69
CA PHE A 36 17.11 32.17 -7.66
C PHE A 36 16.91 31.62 -9.07
N LEU A 37 16.09 32.32 -9.88
CA LEU A 37 15.81 31.91 -11.25
C LEU A 37 17.07 31.92 -12.12
N SER A 38 18.02 32.84 -11.85
CA SER A 38 19.26 32.93 -12.63
C SER A 38 20.17 31.72 -12.48
N LYS A 39 20.19 31.08 -11.31
CA LYS A 39 20.97 29.86 -11.08
C LYS A 39 20.47 28.70 -11.95
N LEU A 40 19.17 28.65 -12.23
CA LEU A 40 18.57 27.59 -13.05
C LEU A 40 19.06 27.56 -14.50
N TRP A 41 19.61 28.67 -15.02
CA TRP A 41 20.15 28.75 -16.38
C TRP A 41 21.27 27.74 -16.61
N SER A 42 22.14 27.53 -15.61
CA SER A 42 23.29 26.62 -15.71
C SER A 42 23.16 25.36 -14.84
N LEU A 43 22.18 25.28 -13.95
CA LEU A 43 22.04 24.17 -12.98
C LEU A 43 21.56 22.86 -13.65
N PRO A 44 22.30 21.75 -13.62
CA PRO A 44 21.83 20.49 -14.22
C PRO A 44 20.63 19.90 -13.47
N ARG A 45 19.81 19.09 -14.15
CA ARG A 45 18.54 18.58 -13.60
C ARG A 45 18.74 17.75 -12.32
N GLN A 46 19.85 17.04 -12.22
CA GLN A 46 20.20 16.21 -11.06
C GLN A 46 20.38 17.05 -9.79
N GLU A 47 20.70 18.34 -9.93
CA GLU A 47 20.92 19.25 -8.81
C GLU A 47 19.67 20.04 -8.41
N TYR A 48 18.55 19.91 -9.14
CA TYR A 48 17.31 20.65 -8.82
C TYR A 48 16.79 20.36 -7.41
N ASP A 49 16.89 19.10 -6.96
CA ASP A 49 16.45 18.71 -5.64
C ASP A 49 17.32 19.28 -4.53
N ALA A 50 18.64 19.14 -4.65
CA ALA A 50 19.57 19.70 -3.68
C ALA A 50 19.48 21.23 -3.62
N TYR A 51 19.30 21.88 -4.77
CA TYR A 51 19.10 23.32 -4.87
C TYR A 51 17.80 23.78 -4.21
N TYR A 52 16.68 23.11 -4.50
CA TYR A 52 15.39 23.40 -3.90
C TYR A 52 15.41 23.19 -2.38
N ARG A 53 15.92 22.05 -1.91
CA ARG A 53 16.00 21.72 -0.47
C ARG A 53 16.86 22.72 0.30
N ARG A 54 18.01 23.14 -0.25
CA ARG A 54 18.87 24.14 0.39
C ARG A 54 18.14 25.43 0.76
N HIS A 55 17.21 25.86 -0.10
CA HIS A 55 16.42 27.05 0.14
C HIS A 55 15.18 26.79 1.00
N LEU A 56 14.55 25.61 0.84
CA LEU A 56 13.47 25.17 1.72
C LEU A 56 13.95 25.08 3.17
N ASP A 57 15.08 24.43 3.43
CA ASP A 57 15.65 24.27 4.78
C ASP A 57 15.90 25.64 5.41
N TYR A 58 16.50 26.57 4.66
CA TYR A 58 16.69 27.94 5.12
C TYR A 58 15.36 28.65 5.43
N PHE A 59 14.34 28.50 4.58
CA PHE A 59 13.03 29.09 4.81
C PHE A 59 12.38 28.53 6.08
N LEU A 60 12.49 27.23 6.32
CA LEU A 60 11.96 26.57 7.52
C LEU A 60 12.75 26.95 8.79
N GLU A 61 14.05 27.20 8.68
CA GLU A 61 14.90 27.64 9.80
C GLU A 61 14.64 29.10 10.20
N THR A 62 14.25 29.95 9.24
CA THR A 62 14.23 31.42 9.43
C THR A 62 12.84 32.05 9.40
N SER A 63 11.80 31.28 9.09
CA SER A 63 10.42 31.76 9.03
C SER A 63 9.47 30.86 9.82
N LEU A 64 8.31 31.40 10.22
CA LEU A 64 7.20 30.64 10.78
C LEU A 64 6.36 29.91 9.71
N GLY A 65 6.83 29.90 8.46
CA GLY A 65 6.14 29.27 7.34
C GLY A 65 6.30 27.74 7.34
N ASN A 66 5.71 27.10 6.34
CA ASN A 66 5.82 25.66 6.13
C ASN A 66 6.23 25.32 4.70
N ALA A 67 6.50 24.04 4.44
CA ALA A 67 6.96 23.59 3.13
C ALA A 67 5.96 23.90 2.00
N GLN A 68 4.66 23.92 2.29
CA GLN A 68 3.62 24.26 1.31
C GLN A 68 3.69 25.74 0.90
N GLU A 69 3.91 26.65 1.86
CA GLU A 69 4.07 28.08 1.56
C GLU A 69 5.28 28.30 0.65
N PHE A 70 6.41 27.69 1.00
CA PHE A 70 7.62 27.77 0.18
C PHE A 70 7.39 27.23 -1.23
N PHE A 71 6.81 26.03 -1.34
CA PHE A 71 6.52 25.42 -2.63
C PHE A 71 5.62 26.31 -3.50
N ARG A 72 4.54 26.84 -2.93
CA ARG A 72 3.63 27.77 -3.62
C ARG A 72 4.33 29.02 -4.11
N TYR A 73 5.23 29.58 -3.30
CA TYR A 73 6.01 30.75 -3.68
C TYR A 73 6.95 30.44 -4.86
N VAL A 74 7.74 29.36 -4.75
CA VAL A 74 8.65 28.92 -5.82
C VAL A 74 7.88 28.62 -7.11
N TRP A 75 6.76 27.91 -7.02
CA TRP A 75 5.88 27.64 -8.14
C TRP A 75 5.40 28.93 -8.82
N LEU A 76 4.93 29.90 -8.03
CA LEU A 76 4.43 31.18 -8.50
C LEU A 76 5.50 31.96 -9.27
N ILE A 77 6.71 32.12 -8.72
CA ILE A 77 7.77 32.91 -9.37
C ILE A 77 8.25 32.26 -10.67
N VAL A 78 8.32 30.92 -10.72
CA VAL A 78 8.68 30.16 -11.93
C VAL A 78 7.61 30.35 -13.00
N ARG A 79 6.34 30.14 -12.65
CA ARG A 79 5.21 30.32 -13.56
C ARG A 79 5.14 31.75 -14.11
N ASN A 80 5.26 32.75 -13.24
CA ASN A 80 5.21 34.15 -13.64
C ASN A 80 6.37 34.52 -14.57
N ARG A 81 7.57 33.94 -14.34
CA ARG A 81 8.71 34.19 -15.22
C ARG A 81 8.57 33.53 -16.59
N ILE A 82 8.02 32.31 -16.64
CA ILE A 82 7.69 31.64 -17.92
C ILE A 82 6.73 32.53 -18.71
N LYS A 83 5.62 32.95 -18.09
CA LYS A 83 4.63 33.83 -18.72
C LYS A 83 5.26 35.13 -19.20
N HIS A 84 6.07 35.78 -18.37
CA HIS A 84 6.76 37.02 -18.74
C HIS A 84 7.61 36.87 -20.02
N TYR A 85 8.32 35.74 -20.19
CA TYR A 85 9.11 35.48 -21.39
C TYR A 85 8.26 35.08 -22.61
N GLU A 86 7.14 34.40 -22.39
CA GLU A 86 6.18 34.05 -23.45
C GLU A 86 5.45 35.28 -23.99
N ASP A 87 5.21 36.28 -23.14
CA ASP A 87 4.57 37.55 -23.50
C ASP A 87 5.53 38.55 -24.17
N GLN A 88 6.84 38.26 -24.27
CA GLN A 88 7.80 39.15 -24.95
C GLN A 88 7.66 39.08 -26.48
N ASP A 89 7.93 40.22 -27.14
CA ASP A 89 7.94 40.31 -28.60
C ASP A 89 8.89 39.26 -29.22
N PRO A 90 8.43 38.42 -30.16
CA PRO A 90 9.28 37.44 -30.83
C PRO A 90 10.33 38.02 -31.77
N HIS A 91 10.23 39.30 -32.15
CA HIS A 91 11.10 39.93 -33.14
C HIS A 91 12.32 40.66 -32.54
N VAL A 92 12.51 40.65 -31.22
CA VAL A 92 13.69 41.26 -30.60
C VAL A 92 14.90 40.35 -30.64
N SER A 93 16.10 40.94 -30.71
CA SER A 93 17.39 40.22 -30.75
C SER A 93 17.65 39.33 -29.51
N THR A 94 16.92 39.54 -28.41
CA THR A 94 16.98 38.74 -27.19
C THR A 94 16.05 37.53 -27.18
N HIS A 95 15.21 37.34 -28.21
CA HIS A 95 14.20 36.28 -28.23
C HIS A 95 14.79 34.88 -28.03
N GLY A 96 15.92 34.57 -28.68
CA GLY A 96 16.62 33.28 -28.48
C GLY A 96 17.04 33.03 -27.02
N LYS A 97 17.40 34.09 -26.27
CA LYS A 97 17.70 33.97 -24.83
C LYS A 97 16.43 33.71 -24.01
N TYR A 98 15.30 34.32 -24.38
CA TYR A 98 14.02 34.05 -23.72
C TYR A 98 13.56 32.61 -23.94
N MET A 99 13.65 32.10 -25.17
CA MET A 99 13.34 30.69 -25.48
C MET A 99 14.17 29.71 -24.65
N HIS A 100 15.49 29.90 -24.60
CA HIS A 100 16.35 29.05 -23.77
C HIS A 100 15.98 29.14 -22.29
N ARG A 101 15.76 30.34 -21.74
CA ARG A 101 15.37 30.50 -20.34
C ARG A 101 14.01 29.88 -20.04
N THR A 102 13.04 30.01 -20.94
CA THR A 102 11.72 29.37 -20.82
C THR A 102 11.86 27.85 -20.78
N GLU A 103 12.69 27.26 -21.63
CA GLU A 103 12.98 25.82 -21.59
C GLU A 103 13.53 25.41 -20.22
N ARG A 104 14.55 26.11 -19.71
CA ARG A 104 15.15 25.83 -18.41
C ARG A 104 14.12 25.93 -17.26
N LEU A 105 13.24 26.92 -17.30
CA LEU A 105 12.15 27.04 -16.31
C LEU A 105 11.12 25.93 -16.44
N ARG A 106 10.76 25.50 -17.65
CA ARG A 106 9.83 24.37 -17.86
C ARG A 106 10.40 23.07 -17.33
N LEU A 107 11.72 22.85 -17.46
CA LEU A 107 12.39 21.70 -16.85
C LEU A 107 12.34 21.73 -15.33
N PHE A 108 12.59 22.90 -14.73
CA PHE A 108 12.45 23.04 -13.29
C PHE A 108 11.00 22.92 -12.82
N GLN A 109 10.04 23.44 -13.59
CA GLN A 109 8.60 23.29 -13.32
C GLN A 109 8.17 21.82 -13.36
N HIS A 110 8.72 21.03 -14.29
CA HIS A 110 8.50 19.58 -14.33
C HIS A 110 9.03 18.89 -13.06
N TYR A 111 10.20 19.29 -12.58
CA TYR A 111 10.69 18.86 -11.27
C TYR A 111 9.75 19.26 -10.13
N LEU A 112 9.28 20.52 -10.08
CA LEU A 112 8.34 20.96 -9.05
C LEU A 112 7.05 20.12 -9.05
N ARG A 113 6.50 19.78 -10.22
CA ARG A 113 5.34 18.86 -10.32
C ARG A 113 5.62 17.49 -9.72
N SER A 114 6.83 16.96 -9.90
CA SER A 114 7.19 15.64 -9.37
C SER A 114 7.26 15.58 -7.85
N ILE A 115 7.44 16.72 -7.18
CA ILE A 115 7.48 16.83 -5.72
C ILE A 115 6.21 17.49 -5.14
N ASP A 116 5.24 17.86 -5.97
CA ASP A 116 4.03 18.56 -5.53
C ASP A 116 3.08 17.61 -4.81
N GLN A 117 3.01 17.76 -3.49
CA GLN A 117 2.09 17.02 -2.64
C GLN A 117 0.76 17.76 -2.44
N TRP A 118 0.64 18.98 -2.96
CA TRP A 118 -0.46 19.90 -2.66
C TRP A 118 -1.35 20.22 -3.86
N ASN A 119 -1.09 19.61 -5.03
CA ASN A 119 -1.81 19.87 -6.27
C ASN A 119 -1.86 21.37 -6.61
N THR A 120 -0.75 22.06 -6.44
CA THR A 120 -0.59 23.50 -6.63
C THR A 120 -0.78 23.91 -8.09
N ASP A 121 -0.56 22.98 -9.03
CA ASP A 121 -0.74 23.21 -10.46
C ASP A 121 -2.14 22.89 -10.98
N LYS A 122 -2.94 22.15 -10.21
CA LYS A 122 -4.31 21.78 -10.58
C LYS A 122 -5.33 22.77 -10.06
N THR A 123 -6.38 22.94 -10.84
CA THR A 123 -7.59 23.63 -10.39
C THR A 123 -8.34 22.77 -9.37
N LYS A 124 -9.20 23.43 -8.57
CA LYS A 124 -10.09 22.70 -7.65
C LYS A 124 -10.96 21.70 -8.41
N ASP A 125 -11.43 22.08 -9.59
CA ASP A 125 -12.32 21.24 -10.41
C ASP A 125 -11.62 20.00 -10.94
N GLU A 126 -10.36 20.10 -11.36
CA GLU A 126 -9.55 18.94 -11.77
C GLU A 126 -9.30 17.98 -10.59
N ILE A 127 -9.08 18.52 -9.38
CA ILE A 127 -8.92 17.69 -8.17
C ILE A 127 -10.24 17.00 -7.83
N ILE A 128 -11.36 17.71 -7.88
CA ILE A 128 -12.69 17.17 -7.59
C ILE A 128 -13.03 16.06 -8.59
N ALA A 129 -12.89 16.30 -9.89
CA ALA A 129 -13.20 15.30 -10.92
C ALA A 129 -12.36 14.03 -10.76
N ALA A 130 -11.05 14.16 -10.48
CA ALA A 130 -10.19 13.01 -10.25
C ALA A 130 -10.60 12.21 -9.00
N LYS A 131 -11.03 12.91 -7.94
CA LYS A 131 -11.49 12.27 -6.69
C LYS A 131 -12.85 11.62 -6.85
N GLU A 132 -13.76 12.21 -7.61
CA GLU A 132 -15.07 11.63 -7.91
C GLU A 132 -14.94 10.32 -8.71
N GLU A 133 -14.03 10.27 -9.68
CA GLU A 133 -13.76 9.05 -10.43
C GLU A 133 -13.15 7.95 -9.54
N GLU A 134 -12.22 8.31 -8.65
CA GLU A 134 -11.66 7.38 -7.66
C GLU A 134 -12.75 6.82 -6.73
N ILE A 135 -13.65 7.67 -6.23
CA ILE A 135 -14.80 7.26 -5.39
C ILE A 135 -15.70 6.29 -6.15
N LYS A 136 -15.97 6.55 -7.43
CA LYS A 136 -16.80 5.68 -8.27
C LYS A 136 -16.18 4.29 -8.41
N ILE A 137 -14.90 4.21 -8.78
CA ILE A 137 -14.16 2.94 -8.92
C ILE A 137 -14.17 2.15 -7.60
N LEU A 138 -13.89 2.82 -6.48
CA LEU A 138 -13.88 2.17 -5.17
C LEU A 138 -15.27 1.64 -4.78
N ASN A 139 -16.34 2.36 -5.09
CA ASN A 139 -17.71 1.91 -4.82
C ASN A 139 -18.11 0.69 -5.66
N GLU A 140 -17.68 0.64 -6.92
CA GLU A 140 -17.89 -0.52 -7.80
C GLU A 140 -17.17 -1.76 -7.24
N GLN A 141 -15.91 -1.61 -6.83
CA GLN A 141 -15.14 -2.70 -6.20
C GLN A 141 -15.78 -3.17 -4.88
N LEU A 142 -16.23 -2.25 -4.03
CA LEU A 142 -16.91 -2.59 -2.78
C LEU A 142 -18.19 -3.41 -3.04
N THR A 143 -18.95 -3.02 -4.06
CA THR A 143 -20.17 -3.73 -4.44
C THR A 143 -19.85 -5.14 -4.92
N ALA A 144 -18.86 -5.29 -5.79
CA ALA A 144 -18.42 -6.59 -6.31
C ALA A 144 -17.94 -7.52 -5.19
N ILE A 145 -17.09 -7.01 -4.28
CA ILE A 145 -16.57 -7.79 -3.14
C ILE A 145 -17.70 -8.22 -2.20
N LYS A 146 -18.65 -7.33 -1.90
CA LYS A 146 -19.82 -7.68 -1.07
C LYS A 146 -20.65 -8.80 -1.70
N GLN A 147 -20.85 -8.77 -3.03
CA GLN A 147 -21.57 -9.83 -3.74
C GLN A 147 -20.81 -11.16 -3.70
N GLN A 148 -19.50 -11.15 -3.94
CA GLN A 148 -18.65 -12.34 -3.84
C GLN A 148 -18.69 -12.95 -2.44
N LEU A 149 -18.60 -12.11 -1.40
CA LEU A 149 -18.68 -12.55 -0.02
C LEU A 149 -20.05 -13.17 0.31
N LYS A 150 -21.15 -12.54 -0.13
CA LYS A 150 -22.50 -13.11 0.02
C LYS A 150 -22.62 -14.47 -0.68
N ALA A 151 -22.05 -14.61 -1.87
CA ALA A 151 -22.05 -15.88 -2.61
C ALA A 151 -21.22 -16.96 -1.89
N ALA A 152 -20.03 -16.62 -1.41
CA ALA A 152 -19.16 -17.55 -0.67
C ALA A 152 -19.81 -18.01 0.65
N ARG A 153 -20.57 -17.12 1.31
CA ARG A 153 -21.26 -17.42 2.57
C ARG A 153 -22.61 -18.12 2.41
N LYS A 154 -23.11 -18.32 1.19
CA LYS A 154 -24.46 -18.85 0.95
C LYS A 154 -24.75 -20.20 1.62
N LEU A 155 -23.72 -21.04 1.73
CA LEU A 155 -23.79 -22.37 2.35
C LEU A 155 -23.15 -22.41 3.74
N GLU A 156 -22.74 -21.27 4.27
CA GLU A 156 -22.29 -21.17 5.65
C GLU A 156 -23.49 -21.14 6.57
N THR A 157 -23.38 -21.85 7.69
CA THR A 157 -24.32 -21.78 8.80
C THR A 157 -23.59 -21.23 10.01
N GLU A 158 -24.27 -20.42 10.81
CA GLU A 158 -23.78 -19.97 12.12
C GLU A 158 -23.91 -21.06 13.18
N ASP A 159 -24.81 -22.02 12.94
CA ASP A 159 -25.05 -23.14 13.84
C ASP A 159 -23.92 -24.18 13.79
N TYR A 160 -23.74 -24.87 14.91
CA TYR A 160 -22.76 -25.93 15.08
C TYR A 160 -23.36 -27.14 15.79
N ILE A 161 -22.72 -28.29 15.61
CA ILE A 161 -23.02 -29.53 16.31
C ILE A 161 -22.17 -29.58 17.57
N ASN A 162 -22.80 -29.54 18.74
CA ASN A 162 -22.08 -29.64 20.00
C ASN A 162 -21.82 -31.10 20.38
N ILE A 163 -20.55 -31.42 20.66
CA ILE A 163 -20.09 -32.70 21.18
C ILE A 163 -20.05 -32.59 22.71
N PRO A 164 -20.60 -33.55 23.46
CA PRO A 164 -20.49 -33.56 24.91
C PRO A 164 -19.02 -33.55 25.38
N ASP A 165 -18.75 -32.87 26.50
CA ASP A 165 -17.41 -32.73 27.06
C ASP A 165 -16.70 -34.09 27.22
N GLY A 166 -15.46 -34.18 26.72
CA GLY A 166 -14.63 -35.38 26.81
C GLY A 166 -14.88 -36.42 25.71
N TYR A 167 -15.89 -36.22 24.85
CA TYR A 167 -16.22 -37.15 23.77
C TYR A 167 -15.68 -36.71 22.39
N ARG A 168 -14.94 -35.61 22.29
CA ARG A 168 -14.32 -35.16 21.03
C ARG A 168 -13.55 -36.28 20.33
N ASN A 169 -12.66 -36.95 21.05
CA ASN A 169 -11.82 -38.01 20.46
C ASN A 169 -12.66 -39.19 19.94
N THR A 170 -13.82 -39.46 20.55
CA THR A 170 -14.76 -40.47 20.06
C THR A 170 -15.35 -40.09 18.70
N VAL A 171 -15.69 -38.80 18.53
CA VAL A 171 -16.17 -38.28 17.23
C VAL A 171 -15.05 -38.28 16.20
N LEU A 172 -13.81 -37.94 16.58
CA LEU A 172 -12.66 -38.02 15.67
C LEU A 172 -12.42 -39.46 15.20
N ASP A 173 -12.55 -40.45 16.09
CA ASP A 173 -12.44 -41.87 15.74
C ASP A 173 -13.47 -42.27 14.69
N LEU A 174 -14.73 -41.85 14.86
CA LEU A 174 -15.78 -42.09 13.87
C LEU A 174 -15.42 -41.49 12.50
N HIS A 175 -14.91 -40.27 12.45
CA HIS A 175 -14.46 -39.65 11.19
C HIS A 175 -13.31 -40.43 10.54
N LEU A 176 -12.36 -40.95 11.32
CA LEU A 176 -11.29 -41.80 10.81
C LEU A 176 -11.82 -43.13 10.27
N GLN A 177 -12.78 -43.76 10.96
CA GLN A 177 -13.43 -44.98 10.48
C GLN A 177 -14.20 -44.74 9.18
N LEU A 178 -14.89 -43.60 9.06
CA LEU A 178 -15.62 -43.21 7.85
C LEU A 178 -14.69 -43.12 6.61
N GLN A 179 -13.45 -42.66 6.79
CA GLN A 179 -12.45 -42.61 5.71
C GLN A 179 -12.00 -44.01 5.24
N GLU A 180 -12.13 -45.04 6.08
CA GLU A 180 -11.66 -46.39 5.77
C GLU A 180 -12.71 -47.26 5.08
N ILE A 181 -13.95 -46.75 4.97
CA ILE A 181 -15.05 -47.47 4.33
C ILE A 181 -14.80 -47.59 2.83
N LYS A 182 -14.91 -48.81 2.33
CA LYS A 182 -14.83 -49.13 0.90
C LYS A 182 -16.16 -49.66 0.38
N LEU A 183 -16.49 -49.25 -0.84
CA LEU A 183 -17.60 -49.78 -1.63
C LEU A 183 -17.29 -51.21 -2.09
N PRO A 184 -18.30 -52.00 -2.53
CA PRO A 184 -18.09 -53.37 -3.01
C PRO A 184 -17.11 -53.49 -4.18
N ASN A 185 -16.90 -52.42 -4.93
CA ASN A 185 -15.92 -52.33 -6.03
C ASN A 185 -14.49 -52.00 -5.57
N GLY A 186 -14.24 -51.94 -4.25
CA GLY A 186 -12.94 -51.65 -3.65
C GLY A 186 -12.57 -50.16 -3.57
N LYS A 187 -13.37 -49.26 -4.13
CA LYS A 187 -13.14 -47.80 -4.04
C LYS A 187 -13.57 -47.27 -2.68
N GLU A 188 -12.90 -46.23 -2.20
CA GLU A 188 -13.27 -45.52 -0.97
C GLU A 188 -14.64 -44.87 -1.10
N LEU A 189 -15.44 -44.91 -0.04
CA LEU A 189 -16.74 -44.23 0.01
C LEU A 189 -16.55 -42.71 0.04
N MET A 190 -15.55 -42.22 0.76
CA MET A 190 -15.25 -40.80 0.93
C MET A 190 -13.77 -40.54 0.68
N LEU A 191 -13.49 -39.92 -0.47
CA LEU A 191 -12.15 -39.50 -0.86
C LEU A 191 -11.97 -38.00 -0.61
N SER A 192 -10.90 -37.63 0.08
CA SER A 192 -10.46 -36.24 0.23
C SER A 192 -9.07 -36.07 -0.37
N GLN A 193 -8.83 -35.00 -1.13
CA GLN A 193 -7.49 -34.71 -1.67
C GLN A 193 -6.44 -34.55 -0.57
N THR A 194 -6.83 -33.97 0.56
CA THR A 194 -5.98 -33.77 1.73
C THR A 194 -6.77 -34.02 3.00
N GLN A 195 -6.07 -34.44 4.06
CA GLN A 195 -6.67 -34.59 5.38
C GLN A 195 -7.14 -33.25 5.99
N SER A 196 -6.65 -32.12 5.47
CA SER A 196 -7.09 -30.79 5.91
C SER A 196 -8.55 -30.49 5.61
N VAL A 197 -9.17 -31.19 4.65
CA VAL A 197 -10.62 -31.09 4.39
C VAL A 197 -11.41 -31.56 5.62
N TRP A 198 -11.06 -32.73 6.17
CA TRP A 198 -11.70 -33.27 7.36
C TRP A 198 -11.48 -32.38 8.58
N MET A 199 -10.24 -31.93 8.79
CA MET A 199 -9.90 -31.05 9.92
C MET A 199 -10.71 -29.74 9.89
N LYS A 200 -10.76 -29.08 8.71
CA LYS A 200 -11.51 -27.83 8.55
C LYS A 200 -13.01 -28.04 8.73
N MET A 201 -13.55 -29.14 8.20
CA MET A 201 -14.98 -29.47 8.36
C MET A 201 -15.32 -29.66 9.84
N ILE A 202 -14.52 -30.43 10.58
CA ILE A 202 -14.75 -30.66 12.01
C ILE A 202 -14.63 -29.35 12.80
N CYS A 203 -13.56 -28.57 12.60
CA CYS A 203 -13.40 -27.28 13.27
C CYS A 203 -14.49 -26.25 12.92
N LYS A 204 -15.04 -26.31 11.70
CA LYS A 204 -16.08 -25.38 11.26
C LYS A 204 -17.44 -25.71 11.87
N TYR A 205 -17.82 -26.98 11.85
CA TYR A 205 -19.19 -27.40 12.16
C TYR A 205 -19.37 -28.07 13.53
N PHE A 206 -18.30 -28.39 14.25
CA PHE A 206 -18.38 -29.03 15.56
C PHE A 206 -17.77 -28.18 16.68
N ARG A 207 -18.33 -28.33 17.88
CA ARG A 207 -17.85 -27.77 19.15
C ARG A 207 -17.72 -28.87 20.19
N GLU A 208 -16.91 -28.68 21.23
CA GLU A 208 -16.85 -29.58 22.39
C GLU A 208 -17.25 -28.79 23.64
N GLY A 209 -18.37 -29.14 24.27
CA GLY A 209 -18.91 -28.37 25.40
C GLY A 209 -19.12 -26.90 25.05
N ASP A 210 -19.68 -26.63 23.87
CA ASP A 210 -19.90 -25.31 23.27
C ASP A 210 -18.62 -24.48 23.01
N LYS A 211 -17.44 -25.12 23.11
CA LYS A 211 -16.15 -24.48 22.83
C LYS A 211 -15.61 -24.86 21.46
N GLU A 212 -14.93 -23.90 20.84
CA GLU A 212 -14.27 -24.11 19.55
C GLU A 212 -13.20 -25.19 19.64
N ILE A 213 -13.23 -26.10 18.68
CA ILE A 213 -12.21 -27.15 18.60
C ILE A 213 -10.99 -26.58 17.87
N ASN A 214 -9.87 -26.53 18.59
CA ASN A 214 -8.61 -26.00 18.06
C ASN A 214 -8.08 -26.87 16.90
N PHE A 215 -7.77 -26.23 15.76
CA PHE A 215 -7.27 -26.88 14.55
C PHE A 215 -5.96 -27.66 14.77
N GLU A 216 -5.00 -27.10 15.50
CA GLU A 216 -3.72 -27.74 15.78
C GLU A 216 -3.87 -28.95 16.71
N THR A 217 -4.91 -28.97 17.56
CA THR A 217 -5.25 -30.15 18.36
C THR A 217 -5.79 -31.28 17.49
N ILE A 218 -6.70 -30.97 16.55
CA ILE A 218 -7.24 -31.98 15.62
C ILE A 218 -6.13 -32.52 14.71
N ARG A 219 -5.22 -31.65 14.25
CA ARG A 219 -4.16 -31.99 13.30
C ARG A 219 -3.32 -33.20 13.70
N ARG A 220 -3.11 -33.42 15.00
CA ARG A 220 -2.36 -34.55 15.53
C ARG A 220 -3.00 -35.90 15.19
N TYR A 221 -4.32 -35.94 15.00
CA TYR A 221 -5.07 -37.17 14.72
C TYR A 221 -5.23 -37.46 13.23
N PHE A 222 -4.95 -36.50 12.35
CA PHE A 222 -5.16 -36.59 10.90
C PHE A 222 -3.81 -36.40 10.16
N PRO A 223 -2.93 -37.42 10.15
CA PRO A 223 -1.61 -37.32 9.53
C PRO A 223 -1.72 -37.23 8.00
N GLY A 224 -0.80 -36.50 7.37
CA GLY A 224 -0.79 -36.32 5.91
C GLY A 224 -0.61 -37.64 5.15
N ASP A 225 0.27 -38.52 5.66
CA ASP A 225 0.41 -39.90 5.23
C ASP A 225 0.12 -40.83 6.42
N LYS A 226 -0.76 -41.82 6.24
CA LYS A 226 -1.06 -42.81 7.28
C LYS A 226 0.08 -43.82 7.47
N ARG A 227 0.94 -44.02 6.47
CA ARG A 227 2.08 -44.95 6.51
C ARG A 227 3.29 -44.33 7.22
N GLU A 228 3.46 -43.02 7.05
CA GLU A 228 4.51 -42.23 7.68
C GLU A 228 3.89 -41.02 8.40
N PRO A 229 3.24 -41.23 9.55
CA PRO A 229 2.44 -40.20 10.18
C PRO A 229 3.26 -39.09 10.88
N GLY A 230 4.57 -39.29 11.03
CA GLY A 230 5.51 -38.35 11.64
C GLY A 230 5.35 -38.18 13.16
N ASP A 231 6.33 -37.51 13.79
CA ASP A 231 6.45 -37.45 15.26
C ASP A 231 5.32 -36.69 15.97
N LYS A 232 4.60 -35.84 15.23
CA LYS A 232 3.49 -35.04 15.78
C LYS A 232 2.15 -35.78 15.74
N HIS A 233 2.11 -36.97 15.14
CA HIS A 233 0.90 -37.78 15.12
C HIS A 233 0.62 -38.39 16.49
N SER A 234 -0.66 -38.42 16.85
CA SER A 234 -1.13 -39.11 18.05
C SER A 234 -2.30 -40.01 17.67
N PRO A 235 -2.21 -41.33 17.94
CA PRO A 235 -3.35 -42.21 17.71
C PRO A 235 -4.49 -41.87 18.68
N ILE A 236 -5.72 -42.15 18.27
CA ILE A 236 -6.87 -42.02 19.18
C ILE A 236 -6.71 -42.99 20.35
N PRO A 237 -6.80 -42.52 21.61
CA PRO A 237 -6.74 -43.39 22.79
C PRO A 237 -7.80 -44.49 22.75
N VAL A 238 -7.45 -45.71 23.14
CA VAL A 238 -8.35 -46.87 23.11
C VAL A 238 -9.65 -46.61 23.87
N LYS A 239 -9.59 -45.92 25.01
CA LYS A 239 -10.75 -45.52 25.83
C LYS A 239 -11.78 -44.64 25.10
N SER A 240 -11.38 -43.99 24.00
CA SER A 240 -12.25 -43.13 23.20
C SER A 240 -12.83 -43.85 21.98
N LYS A 241 -12.41 -45.10 21.70
CA LYS A 241 -12.92 -45.91 20.58
C LYS A 241 -14.19 -46.65 20.96
N LEU A 242 -15.28 -45.91 21.16
CA LEU A 242 -16.53 -46.44 21.73
C LEU A 242 -17.45 -47.10 20.70
N PHE A 243 -17.30 -46.76 19.41
CA PHE A 243 -18.19 -47.20 18.34
C PHE A 243 -17.41 -47.84 17.20
N LYS A 244 -18.06 -48.70 16.42
CA LYS A 244 -17.47 -49.34 15.23
C LYS A 244 -18.43 -49.29 14.04
N VAL A 245 -18.02 -48.65 12.96
CA VAL A 245 -18.74 -48.66 11.68
C VAL A 245 -18.41 -49.95 10.94
N SER A 246 -19.43 -50.71 10.56
CA SER A 246 -19.26 -51.97 9.84
C SER A 246 -20.31 -52.14 8.74
N PRO A 247 -19.99 -52.82 7.63
CA PRO A 247 -20.96 -53.11 6.59
C PRO A 247 -22.12 -53.94 7.14
N VAL A 248 -23.34 -53.62 6.72
CA VAL A 248 -24.52 -54.42 7.04
C VAL A 248 -24.34 -55.81 6.41
N LYS A 249 -24.54 -56.87 7.20
CA LYS A 249 -24.58 -58.24 6.68
C LYS A 249 -25.70 -58.32 5.63
N LYS A 250 -25.39 -58.75 4.40
CA LYS A 250 -26.41 -58.99 3.37
C LYS A 250 -27.53 -59.84 3.98
N ARG A 251 -28.75 -59.31 4.03
CA ARG A 251 -29.95 -60.13 4.29
C ARG A 251 -30.00 -61.13 3.14
N ARG A 252 -29.83 -62.42 3.49
CA ARG A 252 -30.08 -63.53 2.57
C ARG A 252 -31.56 -63.59 2.26
#